data_AF-A0A6V8LIR5-F1
#
_entry.id   AF-A0A6V8LIR5-F1
#
_cell.length_a   1.000
_cell.length_b   1.000
_cell.length_c   1.000
_cell.angle_alpha   90.00
_cell.angle_beta   90.00
_cell.angle_gamma   90.00
#
_symmetry.space_group_name_H-M   'P 1'
#
loop_
_entity.id
_entity.type
_entity.pdbx_description
1 polymer ?
#
loop_
_entity_poly.entity_id
_entity_poly.type
_entity_poly.pdbx_seq_one_letter_code
_entity_poly.pdbx_strand_id
1 'polypeptide(L)'
;MARVDTGNVCCVLVIVAVVVGAFVYFLRQNDSTGSGTASWPDEEPSYAAQPRGADGLPVNVISMVARFGRYTMEPPNAQGEDPSAIYDEIIAPLYVIAQADPDGFLVALRDKVMPVGGWAVLGASRVLWEVLTSEQREHPVHDELLGAALNFLRERGVPNLLVKGYEWRYWLSVKGDDERWLTGRPKPSPEQAPIPDLDDGELRRLIQVFPEKNSNLIFVRRHPDGGYVSVVDARRSDDDPTRVQWEDKRAASLNDLYWEIGCVFQTPTYWYRPEMGPYFPLPRPRLD
;
A
#
# COMPACT_ATOMS: atom_id res chain seq x y z
N MET A 1 -42.73 20.46 -7.20
CA MET A 1 -41.37 20.56 -6.63
C MET A 1 -40.96 19.17 -6.17
N ALA A 2 -40.29 18.41 -7.03
CA ALA A 2 -39.77 17.08 -6.70
C ALA A 2 -38.35 17.24 -6.16
N ARG A 3 -38.10 16.74 -4.95
CA ARG A 3 -36.74 16.60 -4.39
C ARG A 3 -36.02 15.50 -5.17
N VAL A 4 -34.92 15.85 -5.82
CA VAL A 4 -33.98 14.88 -6.39
C VAL A 4 -33.13 14.35 -5.24
N ASP A 5 -33.21 13.05 -5.02
CA ASP A 5 -32.52 12.31 -3.99
C ASP A 5 -31.10 11.99 -4.49
N THR A 6 -30.07 12.59 -3.88
CA THR A 6 -28.65 12.44 -4.25
C THR A 6 -27.93 11.31 -3.49
N GLY A 7 -28.69 10.41 -2.85
CA GLY A 7 -28.17 9.42 -1.90
C GLY A 7 -27.48 8.17 -2.46
N ASN A 8 -27.43 7.95 -3.79
CA ASN A 8 -27.08 6.62 -4.34
C ASN A 8 -25.69 6.49 -5.01
N VAL A 9 -24.77 7.45 -4.82
CA VAL A 9 -23.44 7.42 -5.46
C VAL A 9 -22.39 6.62 -4.67
N CYS A 10 -22.63 6.31 -3.39
CA CYS A 10 -21.63 5.61 -2.56
C CYS A 10 -21.61 4.08 -2.70
N CYS A 11 -22.70 3.41 -3.10
CA CYS A 11 -22.75 1.94 -3.13
C CYS A 11 -22.14 1.29 -4.40
N VAL A 12 -22.01 2.02 -5.51
CA VAL A 12 -21.40 1.49 -6.75
C VAL A 12 -19.86 1.54 -6.70
N LEU A 13 -19.28 2.30 -5.78
CA LEU A 13 -17.83 2.41 -5.56
C LEU A 13 -17.18 1.14 -4.99
N VAL A 14 -17.96 0.26 -4.35
CA VAL A 14 -17.43 -0.96 -3.70
C VAL A 14 -17.09 -2.05 -4.72
N ILE A 15 -17.79 -2.12 -5.85
CA ILE A 15 -17.52 -3.13 -6.90
C ILE A 15 -16.38 -2.68 -7.83
N VAL A 16 -16.24 -1.37 -8.07
CA VAL A 16 -15.08 -0.81 -8.80
C VAL A 16 -13.80 -0.91 -7.95
N ALA A 17 -13.91 -0.86 -6.61
CA ALA A 17 -12.79 -1.14 -5.72
C ALA A 17 -12.31 -2.61 -5.76
N VAL A 18 -13.12 -3.56 -6.22
CA VAL A 18 -12.67 -4.95 -6.43
C VAL A 18 -11.87 -5.08 -7.73
N VAL A 19 -12.19 -4.30 -8.77
CA VAL A 19 -11.45 -4.32 -10.05
C VAL A 19 -10.20 -3.44 -9.98
N VAL A 20 -10.27 -2.27 -9.34
CA VAL A 20 -9.09 -1.40 -9.08
C VAL A 20 -8.24 -1.94 -7.94
N GLY A 21 -8.86 -2.59 -6.95
CA GLY A 21 -8.18 -3.38 -5.93
C GLY A 21 -7.44 -4.55 -6.57
N ALA A 22 -8.09 -5.34 -7.44
CA ALA A 22 -7.38 -6.34 -8.25
C ALA A 22 -6.29 -5.72 -9.11
N PHE A 23 -6.46 -4.50 -9.63
CA PHE A 23 -5.45 -3.82 -10.45
C PHE A 23 -4.22 -3.40 -9.64
N VAL A 24 -4.38 -2.79 -8.46
CA VAL A 24 -3.22 -2.41 -7.63
C VAL A 24 -2.67 -3.58 -6.81
N TYR A 25 -3.51 -4.57 -6.49
CA TYR A 25 -3.10 -5.87 -5.98
C TYR A 25 -2.29 -6.64 -7.03
N PHE A 26 -2.68 -6.63 -8.32
CA PHE A 26 -1.90 -7.20 -9.43
C PHE A 26 -0.60 -6.43 -9.68
N LEU A 27 -0.57 -5.12 -9.42
CA LEU A 27 0.67 -4.32 -9.46
C LEU A 27 1.59 -4.51 -8.24
N ARG A 28 1.15 -5.22 -7.19
CA ARG A 28 1.91 -5.43 -5.94
C ARG A 28 2.14 -6.91 -5.58
N GLN A 29 1.38 -7.86 -6.13
CA GLN A 29 1.37 -9.27 -5.68
C GLN A 29 2.20 -10.26 -6.51
N ASN A 30 2.62 -9.93 -7.72
CA ASN A 30 3.41 -10.90 -8.50
C ASN A 30 4.84 -11.11 -7.99
N ASP A 31 5.27 -10.40 -6.95
CA ASP A 31 6.51 -10.71 -6.21
C ASP A 31 6.38 -11.91 -5.24
N SER A 32 5.21 -12.56 -5.07
CA SER A 32 5.04 -13.53 -3.96
C SER A 32 4.30 -14.85 -4.21
N THR A 33 3.88 -15.18 -5.44
CA THR A 33 3.25 -16.50 -5.71
C THR A 33 4.14 -17.49 -6.46
N GLY A 34 5.44 -17.23 -6.54
CA GLY A 34 6.41 -18.25 -6.93
C GLY A 34 6.43 -19.34 -5.87
N SER A 35 5.64 -20.42 -6.06
CA SER A 35 5.76 -21.67 -5.32
C SER A 35 7.04 -22.41 -5.73
N GLY A 36 8.17 -21.70 -5.75
CA GLY A 36 9.48 -22.33 -5.77
C GLY A 36 9.57 -23.12 -4.47
N THR A 37 9.65 -24.44 -4.58
CA THR A 37 10.14 -25.26 -3.49
C THR A 37 11.56 -24.80 -3.20
N ALA A 38 11.70 -23.81 -2.33
CA ALA A 38 12.99 -23.36 -1.83
C ALA A 38 13.63 -24.58 -1.17
N SER A 39 14.59 -25.18 -1.87
CA SER A 39 15.53 -26.11 -1.26
C SER A 39 16.31 -25.29 -0.25
N TRP A 40 15.89 -25.34 1.01
CA TRP A 40 16.66 -24.78 2.11
C TRP A 40 18.02 -25.47 2.11
N PRO A 41 19.14 -24.72 2.08
CA PRO A 41 20.45 -25.33 2.22
C PRO A 41 20.52 -26.11 3.54
N ASP A 42 21.06 -27.33 3.50
CA ASP A 42 21.23 -28.20 4.68
C ASP A 42 22.22 -27.63 5.72
N GLU A 43 22.88 -26.51 5.41
CA GLU A 43 23.65 -25.74 6.38
C GLU A 43 22.70 -24.78 7.12
N GLU A 44 22.36 -25.11 8.37
CA GLU A 44 21.73 -24.16 9.28
C GLU A 44 22.56 -22.87 9.25
N PRO A 45 22.01 -21.74 8.78
CA PRO A 45 22.73 -20.49 8.84
C PRO A 45 23.08 -20.26 10.30
N SER A 46 24.37 -20.13 10.59
CA SER A 46 24.85 -19.77 11.92
C SER A 46 24.47 -18.31 12.18
N TYR A 47 23.20 -18.07 12.48
CA TYR A 47 22.70 -16.79 12.95
C TYR A 47 23.42 -16.48 14.25
N ALA A 48 24.39 -15.55 14.23
CA ALA A 48 25.08 -15.13 15.43
C ALA A 48 24.02 -14.74 16.47
N ALA A 49 23.99 -15.45 17.60
CA ALA A 49 22.97 -15.27 18.61
C ALA A 49 22.98 -13.81 19.08
N GLN A 50 21.89 -13.08 18.79
CA GLN A 50 21.75 -11.70 19.24
C GLN A 50 21.60 -11.68 20.78
N PRO A 51 22.17 -10.68 21.48
CA PRO A 51 21.95 -10.53 22.91
C PRO A 51 20.46 -10.43 23.23
N ARG A 52 20.00 -11.22 24.20
CA ARG A 52 18.59 -11.28 24.62
C ARG A 52 18.36 -10.44 25.88
N GLY A 53 17.19 -9.80 25.94
CA GLY A 53 16.67 -9.17 27.14
C GLY A 53 16.10 -10.19 28.14
N ALA A 54 15.66 -9.70 29.30
CA ALA A 54 15.03 -10.53 30.33
C ALA A 54 13.70 -11.16 29.87
N ASP A 55 13.09 -10.60 28.84
CA ASP A 55 11.85 -11.03 28.17
C ASP A 55 12.11 -11.99 26.99
N GLY A 56 13.35 -12.42 26.78
CA GLY A 56 13.71 -13.38 25.73
C GLY A 56 13.81 -12.80 24.32
N LEU A 57 13.32 -11.58 24.09
CA LEU A 57 13.46 -10.85 22.83
C LEU A 57 14.89 -10.28 22.66
N PRO A 58 15.35 -10.03 21.42
CA PRO A 58 16.58 -9.29 21.17
C PRO A 58 16.55 -7.91 21.84
N VAL A 59 17.66 -7.46 22.42
CA VAL A 59 17.76 -6.13 23.08
C VAL A 59 17.45 -4.97 22.14
N ASN A 60 17.63 -5.17 20.84
CA ASN A 60 17.37 -4.22 19.75
C ASN A 60 16.03 -4.49 19.02
N VAL A 61 15.12 -5.30 19.58
CA VAL A 61 13.86 -5.67 18.90
C VAL A 61 13.07 -4.47 18.38
N ILE A 62 13.04 -3.36 19.12
CA ILE A 62 12.33 -2.13 18.72
C ILE A 62 12.90 -1.55 17.42
N SER A 63 14.23 -1.45 17.30
CA SER A 63 14.85 -0.93 16.07
C SER A 63 14.74 -1.91 14.92
N MET A 64 14.82 -3.21 15.18
CA MET A 64 14.60 -4.27 14.20
C MET A 64 13.21 -4.17 13.58
N VAL A 65 12.15 -4.18 14.39
CA VAL A 65 10.79 -4.11 13.86
C VAL A 65 10.51 -2.75 13.23
N ALA A 66 11.02 -1.63 13.78
CA ALA A 66 10.86 -0.32 13.15
C ALA A 66 11.53 -0.24 11.76
N ARG A 67 12.68 -0.90 11.57
CA ARG A 67 13.33 -1.04 10.25
C ARG A 67 12.44 -1.85 9.31
N PHE A 68 11.92 -2.99 9.76
CA PHE A 68 10.97 -3.80 8.97
C PHE A 68 9.69 -3.05 8.59
N GLY A 69 9.14 -2.24 9.52
CA GLY A 69 7.97 -1.41 9.26
C GLY A 69 8.20 -0.42 8.11
N ARG A 70 9.38 0.21 8.04
CA ARG A 70 9.75 1.12 6.95
C ARG A 70 9.98 0.35 5.65
N TYR A 71 10.77 -0.73 5.71
CA TYR A 71 11.05 -1.60 4.58
C TYR A 71 9.77 -2.06 3.87
N THR A 72 8.74 -2.45 4.63
CA THR A 72 7.47 -2.95 4.06
C THR A 72 6.56 -1.87 3.48
N MET A 73 6.88 -0.58 3.65
CA MET A 73 6.12 0.54 3.08
C MET A 73 6.78 1.17 1.85
N GLU A 74 8.09 1.05 1.73
CA GLU A 74 8.84 1.56 0.59
C GLU A 74 8.96 0.52 -0.53
N PRO A 75 9.14 0.93 -1.79
CA PRO A 75 9.46 0.00 -2.87
C PRO A 75 10.70 -0.83 -2.52
N PRO A 76 10.73 -2.13 -2.86
CA PRO A 76 11.95 -2.92 -2.78
C PRO A 76 13.10 -2.17 -3.44
N ASN A 77 14.23 -2.03 -2.75
CA ASN A 77 15.44 -1.29 -3.16
C ASN A 77 15.43 0.25 -2.99
N ALA A 78 14.32 0.90 -2.59
CA ALA A 78 14.34 2.34 -2.35
C ALA A 78 15.31 2.75 -1.23
N GLN A 79 15.51 1.86 -0.25
CA GLN A 79 16.45 2.04 0.86
C GLN A 79 17.83 1.41 0.60
N GLY A 80 18.02 0.77 -0.56
CA GLY A 80 19.22 -0.03 -0.85
C GLY A 80 19.40 -1.25 0.06
N GLU A 81 18.36 -1.65 0.80
CA GLU A 81 18.40 -2.82 1.66
C GLU A 81 18.19 -4.11 0.87
N ASP A 82 19.06 -5.10 1.12
CA ASP A 82 18.93 -6.46 0.59
C ASP A 82 17.74 -7.16 1.28
N PRO A 83 16.73 -7.63 0.54
CA PRO A 83 15.62 -8.41 1.10
C PRO A 83 16.08 -9.62 1.92
N SER A 84 17.18 -10.25 1.54
CA SER A 84 17.75 -11.40 2.26
C SER A 84 18.22 -10.99 3.65
N ALA A 85 18.87 -9.82 3.76
CA ALA A 85 19.31 -9.27 5.04
C ALA A 85 18.13 -8.93 5.95
N ILE A 86 17.01 -8.41 5.42
CA ILE A 86 15.79 -8.22 6.22
C ILE A 86 15.30 -9.55 6.81
N TYR A 87 15.25 -10.60 6.00
CA TYR A 87 14.80 -11.90 6.46
C TYR A 87 15.75 -12.49 7.50
N ASP A 88 17.04 -12.51 7.21
CA ASP A 88 18.06 -13.14 8.06
C ASP A 88 18.31 -12.38 9.37
N GLU A 89 18.27 -11.05 9.35
CA GLU A 89 18.58 -10.24 10.54
C GLU A 89 17.37 -10.00 11.44
N ILE A 90 16.15 -10.04 10.87
CA ILE A 90 14.91 -9.66 11.58
C ILE A 90 13.95 -10.84 11.67
N ILE A 91 13.54 -11.41 10.55
CA ILE A 91 12.45 -12.40 10.53
C ILE A 91 12.91 -13.73 11.11
N ALA A 92 14.04 -14.28 10.66
CA ALA A 92 14.52 -15.60 11.09
C ALA A 92 14.77 -15.67 12.62
N PRO A 93 15.44 -14.70 13.28
CA PRO A 93 15.65 -14.75 14.72
C PRO A 93 14.34 -14.64 15.52
N LEU A 94 13.39 -13.80 15.07
CA LEU A 94 12.10 -13.64 15.72
C LEU A 94 11.18 -14.85 15.48
N TYR A 95 11.30 -15.50 14.33
CA TYR A 95 10.59 -16.75 14.02
C TYR A 95 10.96 -17.85 15.01
N VAL A 96 12.25 -18.07 15.28
CA VAL A 96 12.70 -19.08 16.25
C VAL A 96 12.13 -18.83 17.65
N ILE A 97 12.05 -17.56 18.08
CA ILE A 97 11.48 -17.19 19.38
C ILE A 97 9.96 -17.41 19.39
N ALA A 98 9.27 -16.95 18.33
CA ALA A 98 7.84 -17.10 18.20
C ALA A 98 7.38 -18.55 18.15
N GLN A 99 8.15 -19.45 17.51
CA GLN A 99 7.83 -20.88 17.46
C GLN A 99 8.03 -21.59 18.81
N ALA A 100 8.95 -21.11 19.65
CA ALA A 100 9.21 -21.71 20.95
C ALA A 100 8.13 -21.37 21.99
N ASP A 101 7.62 -20.14 21.98
CA ASP A 101 6.55 -19.66 22.86
C ASP A 101 5.75 -18.54 22.15
N PRO A 102 4.72 -18.89 21.35
CA PRO A 102 3.97 -17.91 20.56
C PRO A 102 3.25 -16.86 21.41
N ASP A 103 2.63 -17.26 22.51
CA ASP A 103 1.85 -16.38 23.38
C ASP A 103 2.80 -15.45 24.16
N GLY A 104 3.88 -15.99 24.74
CA GLY A 104 4.89 -15.19 25.41
C GLY A 104 5.58 -14.20 24.47
N PHE A 105 5.88 -14.62 23.23
CA PHE A 105 6.43 -13.75 22.19
C PHE A 105 5.50 -12.59 21.84
N LEU A 106 4.22 -12.87 21.61
CA LEU A 106 3.20 -11.85 21.30
C LEU A 106 3.12 -10.79 22.40
N VAL A 107 2.97 -11.21 23.65
CA VAL A 107 2.84 -10.31 24.80
C VAL A 107 4.13 -9.49 24.99
N ALA A 108 5.29 -10.14 24.96
CA ALA A 108 6.58 -9.46 25.11
C ALA A 108 6.80 -8.42 24.00
N LEU A 109 6.50 -8.77 22.75
CA LEU A 109 6.68 -7.86 21.62
C LEU A 109 5.75 -6.66 21.76
N ARG A 110 4.48 -6.90 22.08
CA ARG A 110 3.49 -5.85 22.33
C ARG A 110 3.94 -4.89 23.42
N ASP A 111 4.39 -5.41 24.56
CA ASP A 111 4.80 -4.59 25.70
C ASP A 111 6.03 -3.73 25.41
N LYS A 112 6.91 -4.17 24.49
CA LYS A 112 8.05 -3.38 24.02
C LYS A 112 7.67 -2.28 23.03
N VAL A 113 6.78 -2.57 22.08
CA VAL A 113 6.55 -1.69 20.92
C VAL A 113 5.39 -0.73 21.11
N MET A 114 4.35 -1.10 21.86
CA MET A 114 3.19 -0.23 22.10
C MET A 114 3.55 1.11 22.77
N PRO A 115 4.45 1.16 23.79
CA PRO A 115 4.88 2.43 24.38
C PRO A 115 5.64 3.34 23.42
N VAL A 116 6.26 2.78 22.38
CA VAL A 116 7.04 3.51 21.38
C VAL A 116 6.15 3.99 20.22
N GLY A 117 5.19 3.16 19.81
CA GLY A 117 4.30 3.48 18.70
C GLY A 117 4.97 3.48 17.33
N GLY A 118 4.36 4.20 16.39
CA GLY A 118 4.97 4.54 15.11
C GLY A 118 5.39 3.34 14.25
N TRP A 119 6.57 3.47 13.65
CA TRP A 119 7.18 2.44 12.81
C TRP A 119 7.39 1.10 13.54
N ALA A 120 7.63 1.13 14.85
CA ALA A 120 7.86 -0.09 15.63
C ALA A 120 6.58 -0.93 15.73
N VAL A 121 5.43 -0.30 15.95
CA VAL A 121 4.13 -1.00 16.00
C VAL A 121 3.73 -1.53 14.63
N LEU A 122 3.92 -0.75 13.56
CA LEU A 122 3.66 -1.22 12.20
C LEU A 122 4.53 -2.43 11.86
N GLY A 123 5.83 -2.33 12.16
CA GLY A 123 6.78 -3.41 11.97
C GLY A 123 6.41 -4.65 12.75
N ALA A 124 6.09 -4.51 14.03
CA ALA A 124 5.68 -5.62 14.88
C ALA A 124 4.44 -6.33 14.33
N SER A 125 3.37 -5.59 14.00
CA SER A 125 2.16 -6.15 13.41
C SER A 125 2.46 -6.97 12.14
N ARG A 126 3.36 -6.47 11.28
CA ARG A 126 3.78 -7.17 10.07
C ARG A 126 4.69 -8.36 10.33
N VAL A 127 5.60 -8.30 11.30
CA VAL A 127 6.41 -9.45 11.72
C VAL A 127 5.50 -10.58 12.19
N LEU A 128 4.48 -10.28 13.00
CA LEU A 128 3.52 -11.28 13.46
C LEU A 128 2.82 -11.99 12.30
N TRP A 129 2.53 -11.28 11.21
CA TRP A 129 1.98 -11.88 10.00
C TRP A 129 2.91 -12.91 9.35
N GLU A 130 4.22 -12.67 9.39
CA GLU A 130 5.24 -13.55 8.79
C GLU A 130 5.58 -14.74 9.70
N VAL A 131 5.59 -14.56 11.02
CA VAL A 131 6.13 -15.58 11.95
C VAL A 131 5.09 -16.46 12.64
N LEU A 132 3.81 -16.09 12.58
CA LEU A 132 2.73 -16.82 13.24
C LEU A 132 1.84 -17.56 12.24
N THR A 133 1.28 -18.68 12.70
CA THR A 133 0.23 -19.41 11.98
C THR A 133 -1.08 -18.61 11.94
N SER A 134 -2.06 -19.06 11.16
CA SER A 134 -3.38 -18.43 11.13
C SER A 134 -4.10 -18.48 12.48
N GLU A 135 -4.05 -19.61 13.20
CA GLU A 135 -4.68 -19.79 14.52
C GLU A 135 -4.06 -18.85 15.57
N GLN A 136 -2.73 -18.75 15.61
CA GLN A 136 -2.02 -17.86 16.54
C GLN A 136 -2.32 -16.37 16.30
N ARG A 137 -2.72 -15.99 15.07
CA ARG A 137 -3.09 -14.60 14.74
C ARG A 137 -4.49 -14.21 15.20
N GLU A 138 -5.29 -15.16 15.69
CA GLU A 138 -6.57 -14.88 16.35
C GLU A 138 -6.37 -14.35 17.78
N HIS A 139 -5.13 -14.30 18.27
CA HIS A 139 -4.82 -13.81 19.61
C HIS A 139 -5.12 -12.30 19.75
N PRO A 140 -5.79 -11.83 20.82
CA PRO A 140 -6.20 -10.42 20.97
C PRO A 140 -5.06 -9.38 20.88
N VAL A 141 -3.85 -9.75 21.32
CA VAL A 141 -2.64 -8.89 21.19
C VAL A 141 -2.29 -8.59 19.73
N HIS A 142 -2.53 -9.52 18.81
CA HIS A 142 -2.32 -9.27 17.39
C HIS A 142 -3.27 -8.18 16.90
N ASP A 143 -4.54 -8.22 17.30
CA ASP A 143 -5.54 -7.20 16.97
C ASP A 143 -5.18 -5.83 17.59
N GLU A 144 -4.69 -5.78 18.84
CA GLU A 144 -4.21 -4.54 19.45
C GLU A 144 -3.10 -3.88 18.62
N LEU A 145 -2.08 -4.67 18.22
CA LEU A 145 -0.96 -4.19 17.42
C LEU A 145 -1.41 -3.77 16.01
N LEU A 146 -2.32 -4.53 15.40
CA LEU A 146 -2.85 -4.23 14.07
C LEU A 146 -3.69 -2.95 14.08
N GLY A 147 -4.55 -2.76 15.07
CA GLY A 147 -5.31 -1.53 15.26
C GLY A 147 -4.40 -0.32 15.46
N ALA A 148 -3.36 -0.46 16.28
CA ALA A 148 -2.39 0.60 16.50
C ALA A 148 -1.54 0.91 15.25
N ALA A 149 -1.15 -0.11 14.48
CA ALA A 149 -0.44 0.06 13.21
C ALA A 149 -1.30 0.80 12.17
N LEU A 150 -2.58 0.44 12.05
CA LEU A 150 -3.52 1.12 11.15
C LEU A 150 -3.76 2.58 11.56
N ASN A 151 -3.92 2.85 12.86
CA ASN A 151 -4.03 4.22 13.36
C ASN A 151 -2.79 5.04 13.02
N PHE A 152 -1.59 4.48 13.20
CA PHE A 152 -0.35 5.12 12.77
C PHE A 152 -0.34 5.43 11.28
N LEU A 153 -0.65 4.45 10.40
CA LEU A 153 -0.70 4.68 8.95
C LEU A 153 -1.71 5.79 8.58
N ARG A 154 -2.89 5.78 9.21
CA ARG A 154 -3.94 6.78 8.99
C ARG A 154 -3.49 8.17 9.44
N GLU A 155 -2.90 8.31 10.62
CA GLU A 155 -2.35 9.58 11.11
C GLU A 155 -1.27 10.14 10.17
N ARG A 156 -0.49 9.26 9.54
CA ARG A 156 0.53 9.62 8.55
C ARG A 156 -0.06 9.91 7.15
N GLY A 157 -1.37 9.79 6.98
CA GLY A 157 -2.07 10.09 5.72
C GLY A 157 -1.81 9.03 4.64
N VAL A 158 -1.48 7.81 5.03
CA VAL A 158 -1.25 6.70 4.10
C VAL A 158 -2.60 6.30 3.48
N PRO A 159 -2.77 6.35 2.15
CA PRO A 159 -4.01 5.94 1.49
C PRO A 159 -4.27 4.45 1.70
N ASN A 160 -5.54 4.03 1.69
CA ASN A 160 -5.91 2.63 1.92
C ASN A 160 -5.33 1.69 0.85
N LEU A 161 -5.00 2.21 -0.32
CA LEU A 161 -4.32 1.48 -1.39
C LEU A 161 -2.94 0.94 -1.00
N LEU A 162 -2.28 1.57 -0.03
CA LEU A 162 -0.96 1.15 0.47
C LEU A 162 -1.05 0.23 1.69
N VAL A 163 -2.25 0.06 2.26
CA VAL A 163 -2.56 -0.88 3.34
C VAL A 163 -2.66 -2.30 2.77
N LYS A 164 -2.11 -3.31 3.47
CA LYS A 164 -2.16 -4.71 3.03
C LYS A 164 -3.59 -5.26 3.13
N GLY A 165 -3.91 -6.26 2.31
CA GLY A 165 -5.27 -6.80 2.23
C GLY A 165 -5.82 -7.36 3.55
N TYR A 166 -4.99 -7.94 4.42
CA TYR A 166 -5.43 -8.39 5.75
C TYR A 166 -5.64 -7.21 6.72
N GLU A 167 -4.78 -6.19 6.67
CA GLU A 167 -4.90 -4.98 7.48
C GLU A 167 -6.20 -4.24 7.11
N TRP A 168 -6.52 -4.17 5.82
CA TRP A 168 -7.77 -3.57 5.33
C TRP A 168 -9.02 -4.38 5.75
N ARG A 169 -8.96 -5.72 5.67
CA ARG A 169 -10.05 -6.58 6.16
C ARG A 169 -10.30 -6.39 7.65
N TYR A 170 -9.24 -6.30 8.45
CA TYR A 170 -9.35 -6.01 9.88
C TYR A 170 -10.01 -4.64 10.12
N TRP A 171 -9.55 -3.59 9.44
CA TRP A 171 -10.16 -2.25 9.54
C TRP A 171 -11.66 -2.29 9.29
N LEU A 172 -12.10 -2.92 8.19
CA LEU A 172 -13.52 -3.06 7.86
C LEU A 172 -14.29 -3.84 8.92
N SER A 173 -13.69 -4.88 9.52
CA SER A 173 -14.35 -5.67 10.56
C SER A 173 -14.60 -4.89 11.86
N VAL A 174 -13.73 -3.95 12.20
CA VAL A 174 -13.81 -3.17 13.45
C VAL A 174 -14.60 -1.87 13.27
N LYS A 175 -14.44 -1.22 12.10
CA LYS A 175 -15.00 0.11 11.84
C LYS A 175 -16.26 0.10 11.00
N GLY A 176 -16.53 -1.01 10.32
CA GLY A 176 -17.63 -1.12 9.35
C GLY A 176 -17.48 -0.12 8.20
N ASP A 177 -18.61 0.22 7.59
CA ASP A 177 -18.71 1.17 6.48
C ASP A 177 -18.91 2.62 6.94
N ASP A 178 -19.08 2.84 8.26
CA ASP A 178 -19.43 4.14 8.82
C ASP A 178 -18.25 5.11 8.88
N GLU A 179 -17.03 4.60 9.10
CA GLU A 179 -15.82 5.42 9.19
C GLU A 179 -14.99 5.38 7.90
N ARG A 180 -14.92 6.52 7.21
CA ARG A 180 -14.00 6.70 6.08
C ARG A 180 -12.55 6.55 6.54
N TRP A 181 -11.74 5.80 5.81
CA TRP A 181 -10.30 5.62 6.08
C TRP A 181 -9.52 6.94 6.15
N LEU A 182 -9.70 7.82 5.17
CA LEU A 182 -9.18 9.18 5.19
C LEU A 182 -10.22 10.11 4.57
N THR A 183 -10.21 11.37 5.01
CA THR A 183 -11.08 12.40 4.43
C THR A 183 -10.29 13.19 3.39
N GLY A 184 -10.65 12.98 2.12
CA GLY A 184 -10.09 13.72 0.99
C GLY A 184 -10.66 15.13 0.84
N ARG A 185 -9.94 15.97 0.10
CA ARG A 185 -10.43 17.26 -0.41
C ARG A 185 -11.53 17.01 -1.46
N PRO A 186 -12.51 17.93 -1.62
CA PRO A 186 -13.47 17.83 -2.69
C PRO A 186 -12.81 18.01 -4.07
N LYS A 187 -13.50 17.56 -5.11
CA LYS A 187 -13.10 17.80 -6.50
C LYS A 187 -12.97 19.31 -6.78
N PRO A 188 -11.85 19.78 -7.35
CA PRO A 188 -11.73 21.18 -7.73
C PRO A 188 -12.67 21.52 -8.89
N SER A 189 -13.17 22.76 -8.93
CA SER A 189 -13.92 23.25 -10.09
C SER A 189 -12.98 23.52 -11.28
N PRO A 190 -13.48 23.57 -12.53
CA PRO A 190 -12.67 23.91 -13.69
C PRO A 190 -11.95 25.27 -13.58
N GLU A 191 -12.55 26.24 -12.88
CA GLU A 191 -11.95 27.55 -12.64
C GLU A 191 -10.81 27.50 -11.61
N GLN A 192 -10.90 26.61 -10.62
CA GLN A 192 -9.88 26.45 -9.57
C GLN A 192 -8.64 25.70 -10.07
N ALA A 193 -8.83 24.76 -10.99
CA ALA A 193 -7.77 23.91 -11.53
C ALA A 193 -7.96 23.72 -13.04
N PRO A 194 -7.75 24.78 -13.85
CA PRO A 194 -7.91 24.70 -15.29
C PRO A 194 -6.90 23.72 -15.89
N ILE A 195 -7.37 22.88 -16.81
CA ILE A 195 -6.55 21.94 -17.57
C ILE A 195 -6.58 22.41 -19.02
N PRO A 196 -5.43 22.72 -19.65
CA PRO A 196 -5.39 23.00 -21.08
C PRO A 196 -5.97 21.83 -21.85
N ASP A 197 -6.77 22.11 -22.87
CA ASP A 197 -7.32 21.05 -23.72
C ASP A 197 -6.19 20.29 -24.45
N LEU A 198 -6.51 19.12 -25.01
CA LEU A 198 -5.61 18.32 -25.82
C LEU A 198 -5.72 18.67 -27.30
N ASP A 199 -4.57 18.79 -27.96
CA ASP A 199 -4.51 18.90 -29.42
C ASP A 199 -4.96 17.58 -30.08
N ASP A 200 -5.36 17.66 -31.35
CA ASP A 200 -5.77 16.48 -32.12
C ASP A 200 -4.62 15.47 -32.23
N GLY A 201 -4.87 14.25 -31.78
CA GLY A 201 -3.86 13.18 -31.72
C GLY A 201 -2.86 13.30 -30.57
N GLU A 202 -2.97 14.30 -29.70
CA GLU A 202 -2.09 14.46 -28.54
C GLU A 202 -2.25 13.27 -27.58
N LEU A 203 -1.12 12.65 -27.23
CA LEU A 203 -1.00 11.71 -26.13
C LEU A 203 -0.20 12.37 -25.01
N ARG A 204 -0.89 12.93 -24.02
CA ARG A 204 -0.28 13.70 -22.94
C ARG A 204 0.09 12.78 -21.78
N ARG A 205 1.38 12.70 -21.46
CA ARG A 205 1.85 12.01 -20.24
C ARG A 205 1.35 12.76 -19.00
N LEU A 206 0.71 12.00 -18.10
CA LEU A 206 0.06 12.52 -16.90
C LEU A 206 0.77 12.07 -15.62
N ILE A 207 1.04 10.77 -15.47
CA ILE A 207 1.60 10.18 -14.23
C ILE A 207 2.73 9.19 -14.55
N GLN A 208 3.71 9.14 -13.65
CA GLN A 208 4.63 8.02 -13.45
C GLN A 208 4.40 7.50 -12.02
N VAL A 209 4.10 6.22 -11.89
CA VAL A 209 3.71 5.63 -10.60
C VAL A 209 4.91 5.54 -9.65
N PHE A 210 6.04 5.00 -10.12
CA PHE A 210 7.24 4.70 -9.33
C PHE A 210 8.52 5.31 -9.93
N PRO A 211 9.63 5.44 -9.19
CA PRO A 211 10.87 6.07 -9.70
C PRO A 211 11.58 5.31 -10.83
N GLU A 212 11.36 4.01 -10.97
CA GLU A 212 12.14 3.17 -11.86
C GLU A 212 11.87 3.50 -13.33
N LYS A 213 12.89 3.30 -14.17
CA LYS A 213 12.82 3.59 -15.62
C LYS A 213 11.69 2.84 -16.32
N ASN A 214 11.35 1.65 -15.83
CA ASN A 214 10.29 0.79 -16.35
C ASN A 214 8.94 0.98 -15.65
N SER A 215 8.78 2.03 -14.82
CA SER A 215 7.52 2.32 -14.13
C SER A 215 6.32 2.30 -15.08
N ASN A 216 5.16 2.01 -14.51
CA ASN A 216 3.89 2.23 -15.18
C ASN A 216 3.69 3.72 -15.41
N LEU A 217 3.22 4.04 -16.61
CA LEU A 217 2.94 5.39 -17.05
C LEU A 217 1.45 5.51 -17.35
N ILE A 218 0.89 6.68 -17.08
CA ILE A 218 -0.47 7.01 -17.48
C ILE A 218 -0.42 8.21 -18.39
N PHE A 219 -1.09 8.06 -19.53
CA PHE A 219 -1.32 9.10 -20.51
C PHE A 219 -2.80 9.41 -20.59
N VAL A 220 -3.12 10.57 -21.17
CA VAL A 220 -4.48 10.93 -21.56
C VAL A 220 -4.48 11.34 -23.03
N ARG A 221 -5.56 11.03 -23.73
CA ARG A 221 -5.80 11.46 -25.11
C ARG A 221 -7.27 11.80 -25.32
N ARG A 222 -7.58 12.58 -26.35
CA ARG A 222 -8.95 12.73 -26.85
C ARG A 222 -9.40 11.41 -27.50
N HIS A 223 -10.60 10.95 -27.17
CA HIS A 223 -11.24 9.81 -27.81
C HIS A 223 -11.94 10.28 -29.10
N PRO A 224 -11.96 9.49 -30.20
CA PRO A 224 -12.65 9.85 -31.44
C PRO A 224 -14.11 10.28 -31.27
N ASP A 225 -14.80 9.76 -30.24
CA ASP A 225 -16.20 10.09 -29.92
C ASP A 225 -16.38 11.43 -29.17
N GLY A 226 -15.32 12.24 -29.05
CA GLY A 226 -15.36 13.58 -28.46
C GLY A 226 -15.09 13.67 -26.95
N GLY A 227 -14.94 12.54 -26.25
CA GLY A 227 -14.53 12.49 -24.84
C GLY A 227 -13.02 12.37 -24.64
N TYR A 228 -12.60 11.98 -23.44
CA TYR A 228 -11.21 11.74 -23.07
C TYR A 228 -11.03 10.35 -22.49
N VAL A 229 -9.86 9.76 -22.69
CA VAL A 229 -9.53 8.42 -22.19
C VAL A 229 -8.14 8.41 -21.55
N SER A 230 -8.00 7.70 -20.43
CA SER A 230 -6.69 7.37 -19.88
C SER A 230 -6.13 6.12 -20.55
N VAL A 231 -4.86 6.18 -20.91
CA VAL A 231 -4.11 5.04 -21.47
C VAL A 231 -3.04 4.67 -20.47
N VAL A 232 -3.08 3.44 -20.00
CA VAL A 232 -2.05 2.86 -19.15
C VAL A 232 -1.01 2.22 -20.03
N ASP A 233 0.25 2.50 -19.76
CA ASP A 233 1.40 1.86 -20.36
C ASP A 233 2.19 1.19 -19.23
N ALA A 234 2.26 -0.15 -19.25
CA ALA A 234 2.90 -0.94 -18.22
C ALA A 234 3.62 -2.14 -18.84
N ARG A 235 4.45 -2.82 -18.03
CA ARG A 235 4.89 -4.17 -18.38
C ARG A 235 3.69 -5.10 -18.47
N ARG A 236 3.76 -6.09 -19.36
CA ARG A 236 2.73 -7.12 -19.50
C ARG A 236 2.65 -8.00 -18.26
N SER A 237 3.81 -8.44 -17.78
CA SER A 237 3.99 -9.17 -16.53
C SER A 237 5.43 -9.04 -16.05
N ASP A 238 5.79 -9.67 -14.94
CA ASP A 238 7.17 -9.70 -14.46
C ASP A 238 8.05 -10.63 -15.30
N ASP A 239 7.49 -11.73 -15.79
CA ASP A 239 8.16 -12.67 -16.71
C ASP A 239 8.25 -12.15 -18.16
N ASP A 240 7.38 -11.23 -18.56
CA ASP A 240 7.35 -10.61 -19.89
C ASP A 240 7.50 -9.09 -19.77
N PRO A 241 8.74 -8.57 -19.89
CA PRO A 241 9.03 -7.15 -19.71
C PRO A 241 8.54 -6.29 -20.89
N THR A 242 7.91 -6.89 -21.92
CA THR A 242 7.33 -6.11 -23.01
C THR A 242 6.24 -5.17 -22.47
N ARG A 243 6.19 -3.97 -23.06
CA ARG A 243 5.22 -2.96 -22.65
C ARG A 243 3.94 -3.12 -23.45
N VAL A 244 2.82 -3.04 -22.75
CA VAL A 244 1.48 -3.09 -23.33
C VAL A 244 0.73 -1.82 -22.96
N GLN A 245 -0.08 -1.34 -23.89
CA GLN A 245 -0.95 -0.19 -23.69
C GLN A 245 -2.41 -0.61 -23.77
N TRP A 246 -3.22 -0.09 -22.86
CA TRP A 246 -4.66 -0.29 -22.87
C TRP A 246 -5.37 0.95 -22.32
N GLU A 247 -6.65 1.09 -22.69
CA GLU A 247 -7.51 2.13 -22.16
C GLU A 247 -8.11 1.70 -20.82
N ASP A 248 -8.07 2.58 -19.82
CA ASP A 248 -8.54 2.28 -18.46
C ASP A 248 -9.83 3.05 -18.12
N LYS A 249 -9.83 4.38 -18.23
CA LYS A 249 -10.97 5.23 -17.85
C LYS A 249 -11.36 6.17 -18.96
N ARG A 250 -12.65 6.52 -19.01
CA ARG A 250 -13.22 7.44 -20.00
C ARG A 250 -14.09 8.46 -19.30
N ALA A 251 -14.00 9.72 -19.72
CA ALA A 251 -14.87 10.77 -19.22
C ALA A 251 -15.19 11.79 -20.31
N ALA A 252 -16.26 12.57 -20.10
CA ALA A 252 -16.67 13.62 -21.02
C ALA A 252 -15.75 14.86 -20.98
N SER A 253 -15.02 15.07 -19.88
CA SER A 253 -14.09 16.19 -19.70
C SER A 253 -12.76 15.73 -19.09
N LEU A 254 -11.69 16.51 -19.32
CA LEU A 254 -10.39 16.28 -18.66
C LEU A 254 -10.49 16.43 -17.14
N ASN A 255 -11.30 17.36 -16.64
CA ASN A 255 -11.48 17.57 -15.20
C ASN A 255 -12.12 16.34 -14.52
N ASP A 256 -13.10 15.70 -15.18
CA ASP A 256 -13.69 14.45 -14.72
C ASP A 256 -12.65 13.31 -14.74
N LEU A 257 -11.93 13.16 -15.86
CA LEU A 257 -10.93 12.11 -16.00
C LEU A 257 -9.79 12.25 -14.98
N TYR A 258 -9.25 13.46 -14.79
CA TYR A 258 -8.20 13.72 -13.81
C TYR A 258 -8.70 13.46 -12.38
N TRP A 259 -9.95 13.80 -12.07
CA TRP A 259 -10.54 13.49 -10.77
C TRP A 259 -10.65 11.98 -10.53
N GLU A 260 -11.13 11.21 -11.51
CA GLU A 260 -11.23 9.76 -11.38
C GLU A 260 -9.85 9.10 -11.20
N ILE A 261 -8.86 9.52 -11.98
CA ILE A 261 -7.46 9.07 -11.81
C ILE A 261 -6.96 9.45 -10.42
N GLY A 262 -7.23 10.68 -9.96
CA GLY A 262 -6.82 11.18 -8.66
C GLY A 262 -7.43 10.39 -7.50
N CYS A 263 -8.70 9.99 -7.64
CA CYS A 263 -9.38 9.14 -6.66
C CYS A 263 -8.79 7.72 -6.59
N VAL A 264 -8.31 7.17 -7.71
CA VAL A 264 -7.64 5.87 -7.72
C VAL A 264 -6.30 5.93 -6.97
N PHE A 265 -5.45 6.90 -7.26
CA PHE A 265 -4.15 7.01 -6.60
C PHE A 265 -4.22 7.59 -5.18
N GLN A 266 -5.26 8.40 -4.92
CA GLN A 266 -5.54 9.17 -3.71
C GLN A 266 -4.48 10.21 -3.32
N THR A 267 -3.19 9.88 -3.41
CA THR A 267 -2.05 10.75 -3.12
C THR A 267 -1.17 10.95 -4.34
N PRO A 268 -0.38 12.03 -4.42
CA PRO A 268 0.54 12.24 -5.53
C PRO A 268 1.57 11.12 -5.68
N THR A 269 1.72 10.60 -6.90
CA THR A 269 2.70 9.55 -7.26
C THR A 269 4.13 10.09 -7.33
N TYR A 270 5.10 9.24 -7.72
CA TYR A 270 6.51 9.62 -7.89
C TYR A 270 6.65 10.91 -8.71
N TRP A 271 6.09 10.91 -9.92
CA TRP A 271 6.00 12.08 -10.79
C TRP A 271 4.60 12.22 -11.38
N TYR A 272 4.14 13.45 -11.53
CA TYR A 272 2.89 13.79 -12.16
C TYR A 272 3.01 15.16 -12.85
N ARG A 273 2.21 15.38 -13.89
CA ARG A 273 2.09 16.70 -14.53
C ARG A 273 1.45 17.69 -13.54
N PRO A 274 1.94 18.94 -13.40
CA PRO A 274 1.47 19.87 -12.36
C PRO A 274 -0.06 20.06 -12.29
N GLU A 275 -0.73 20.08 -13.43
CA GLU A 275 -2.20 20.17 -13.57
C GLU A 275 -2.96 19.06 -12.81
N MET A 276 -2.33 17.89 -12.61
CA MET A 276 -2.90 16.76 -11.87
C MET A 276 -2.90 16.99 -10.35
N GLY A 277 -2.00 17.84 -9.84
CA GLY A 277 -1.79 18.06 -8.40
C GLY A 277 -3.07 18.37 -7.61
N PRO A 278 -3.91 19.30 -8.06
CA PRO A 278 -5.19 19.61 -7.42
C PRO A 278 -6.19 18.45 -7.38
N TYR A 279 -6.06 17.46 -8.24
CA TYR A 279 -7.00 16.33 -8.37
C TYR A 279 -6.65 15.15 -7.46
N PHE A 280 -5.49 15.13 -6.81
CA PHE A 280 -5.23 14.18 -5.72
C PHE A 280 -6.02 14.60 -4.46
N PRO A 281 -6.96 13.78 -3.97
CA PRO A 281 -7.78 14.15 -2.82
C PRO A 281 -6.99 14.24 -1.52
N LEU A 282 -5.86 13.54 -1.41
CA LEU A 282 -5.01 13.50 -0.22
C LEU A 282 -3.62 14.09 -0.52
N PRO A 283 -2.95 14.71 0.48
CA PRO A 283 -1.55 15.11 0.36
C PRO A 283 -0.63 13.88 0.31
N ARG A 284 0.66 14.08 0.00
CA ARG A 284 1.63 12.97 0.13
C ARG A 284 1.67 12.48 1.58
N PRO A 285 1.73 11.15 1.81
CA PRO A 285 1.89 10.61 3.16
C PRO A 285 3.17 11.12 3.80
N ARG A 286 3.15 11.27 5.12
CA ARG A 286 4.33 11.65 5.91
C ARG A 286 5.01 10.35 6.35
N LEU A 287 6.11 9.98 5.70
CA LEU A 287 6.82 8.72 5.99
C LEU A 287 8.21 8.93 6.60
N ASP A 288 8.55 10.17 6.96
CA ASP A 288 9.78 10.52 7.67
C ASP A 288 9.82 10.03 9.14
#